data_AF-A0A3M1YCZ6-F1
#
_entry.id   AF-A0A3M1YCZ6-F1
#
_cell.length_a   1.000
_cell.length_b   1.000
_cell.length_c   1.000
_cell.angle_alpha   90.00
_cell.angle_beta   90.00
_cell.angle_gamma   90.00
#
_symmetry.space_group_name_H-M   'P 1'
#
loop_
_entity.id
_entity.type
_entity.pdbx_description
1 polymer ?
#
loop_
_entity_poly.entity_id
_entity_poly.type
_entity_poly.pdbx_seq_one_letter_code
_entity_poly.pdbx_strand_id
1 'polypeptide(L)'
;MINVSDEQQTVAEVEETQLPPRVGFWGRLRRWVFPTVDDLRAYYHQQLVELDDAVALHPESPTNYLLRGEVYLIMNQPQIALADFEKAFELASEHLEKAHWGIIMQVVQDRAQRGLLKAKQRLWRDVNVR
;
A
#
# COMPACT_ATOMS: atom_id res chain seq x y z
N MET A 1 17.48 -8.01 -53.32
CA MET A 1 16.43 -7.03 -52.99
C MET A 1 15.62 -7.64 -51.87
N ILE A 2 15.98 -7.31 -50.62
CA ILE A 2 15.29 -7.82 -49.44
C ILE A 2 13.96 -7.06 -49.37
N ASN A 3 12.86 -7.81 -49.30
CA ASN A 3 11.51 -7.31 -49.43
C ASN A 3 11.17 -6.47 -48.18
N VAL A 4 11.08 -5.15 -48.35
CA VAL A 4 10.83 -4.17 -47.26
C VAL A 4 9.38 -4.27 -46.71
N SER A 5 8.57 -5.22 -47.20
CA SER A 5 7.19 -5.43 -46.77
C SER A 5 7.04 -6.26 -45.49
N ASP A 6 8.04 -7.04 -45.08
CA ASP A 6 7.93 -7.94 -43.91
C ASP A 6 8.22 -7.23 -42.58
N GLU A 7 8.91 -6.08 -42.60
CA GLU A 7 9.18 -5.28 -41.39
C GLU A 7 7.95 -4.45 -40.96
N GLN A 8 7.03 -4.14 -41.88
CA GLN A 8 5.81 -3.39 -41.57
C GLN A 8 4.74 -4.26 -40.90
N GLN A 9 4.78 -5.59 -41.11
CA GLN A 9 3.85 -6.53 -40.49
C GLN A 9 4.27 -6.90 -39.06
N THR A 10 5.57 -7.00 -38.78
CA THR A 10 6.08 -7.40 -37.46
C THR A 10 5.96 -6.30 -36.41
N VAL A 11 6.01 -5.02 -36.80
CA VAL A 11 5.87 -3.89 -35.85
C VAL A 11 4.40 -3.65 -35.47
N ALA A 12 3.45 -3.96 -36.36
CA ALA A 12 2.01 -3.78 -36.11
C ALA A 12 1.41 -4.83 -35.15
N GLU A 13 2.04 -6.00 -35.01
CA GLU A 13 1.54 -7.10 -34.17
C GLU A 13 2.05 -7.04 -32.72
N VAL A 14 3.09 -6.23 -32.44
CA VAL A 14 3.73 -6.14 -31.11
C VAL A 14 3.16 -4.99 -30.26
N GLU A 15 2.35 -4.11 -30.84
CA GLU A 15 1.81 -2.92 -30.16
C GLU A 15 0.30 -3.00 -29.83
N GLU A 16 -0.31 -4.18 -29.89
CA GLU A 16 -1.53 -4.48 -29.12
C GLU A 16 -1.13 -4.67 -27.64
N THR A 17 -0.70 -3.57 -27.03
CA THR A 17 -0.82 -3.40 -25.59
C THR A 17 -2.27 -3.69 -25.26
N GLN A 18 -2.47 -4.76 -24.48
CA GLN A 18 -3.76 -5.23 -23.99
C GLN A 18 -4.51 -4.09 -23.28
N LEU A 19 -5.17 -3.22 -24.05
CA LEU A 19 -6.18 -2.34 -23.52
C LEU A 19 -7.25 -3.28 -22.95
N PRO A 20 -7.61 -3.15 -21.67
CA PRO A 20 -8.63 -4.02 -21.10
C PRO A 20 -9.85 -3.94 -22.00
N PRO A 21 -10.50 -5.08 -22.33
CA PRO A 21 -11.65 -5.09 -23.22
C PRO A 21 -12.63 -4.03 -22.75
N ARG A 22 -13.24 -3.26 -23.67
CA ARG A 22 -14.24 -2.23 -23.33
C ARG A 22 -15.33 -2.88 -22.48
N VAL A 23 -15.17 -2.81 -21.16
CA VAL A 23 -16.08 -3.41 -20.21
C VAL A 23 -17.35 -2.58 -20.25
N GLY A 24 -18.42 -3.19 -20.74
CA GLY A 24 -19.76 -2.61 -20.71
C GLY A 24 -20.16 -2.24 -19.28
N PHE A 25 -21.29 -1.55 -19.14
CA PHE A 25 -21.82 -1.12 -17.84
C PHE A 25 -21.78 -2.23 -16.77
N TRP A 26 -22.22 -3.45 -17.11
CA TRP A 26 -22.22 -4.60 -16.20
C TRP A 26 -20.82 -5.06 -15.78
N GLY A 27 -19.82 -4.92 -16.65
CA GLY A 27 -18.43 -5.22 -16.33
C GLY A 27 -17.86 -4.23 -15.31
N ARG A 28 -18.15 -2.93 -15.47
CA ARG A 28 -17.77 -1.90 -14.49
C ARG A 28 -18.51 -2.06 -13.16
N LEU A 29 -19.82 -2.31 -13.20
CA LEU A 29 -20.62 -2.54 -12.00
C LEU A 29 -20.14 -3.79 -11.25
N ARG A 30 -19.88 -4.90 -11.95
CA ARG A 30 -19.31 -6.11 -11.33
C ARG A 30 -17.97 -5.81 -10.66
N ARG A 31 -17.08 -5.04 -11.31
CA ARG A 31 -15.77 -4.67 -10.75
C ARG A 31 -15.89 -3.79 -9.51
N TRP A 32 -16.89 -2.90 -9.46
CA TRP A 32 -17.19 -2.08 -8.29
C TRP A 32 -17.77 -2.90 -7.12
N VAL A 33 -18.72 -3.82 -7.39
CA VAL A 33 -19.31 -4.70 -6.36
C VAL A 33 -18.35 -5.81 -5.92
N PHE A 34 -17.56 -6.35 -6.84
CA PHE A 34 -16.63 -7.46 -6.66
C PHE A 34 -15.25 -7.10 -7.24
N PRO A 35 -14.43 -6.33 -6.49
CA PRO A 35 -13.11 -5.92 -6.95
C PRO A 35 -12.20 -7.14 -7.13
N THR A 36 -11.34 -7.06 -8.14
CA THR A 36 -10.31 -8.08 -8.36
C THR A 36 -9.12 -7.83 -7.43
N VAL A 37 -8.22 -8.82 -7.31
CA VAL A 37 -6.97 -8.65 -6.55
C VAL A 37 -6.14 -7.49 -7.11
N ASP A 38 -6.13 -7.29 -8.43
CA ASP A 38 -5.39 -6.19 -9.06
C ASP A 38 -6.03 -4.83 -8.79
N ASP A 39 -7.37 -4.76 -8.67
CA ASP A 39 -8.06 -3.55 -8.23
C ASP A 39 -7.68 -3.14 -6.82
N LEU A 40 -7.68 -4.11 -5.91
CA LEU A 40 -7.28 -3.88 -4.53
C LEU A 40 -5.82 -3.46 -4.46
N ARG A 41 -4.94 -4.10 -5.25
CA ARG A 41 -3.53 -3.72 -5.32
C ARG A 41 -3.36 -2.28 -5.82
N ALA A 42 -4.05 -1.91 -6.90
CA ALA A 42 -4.02 -0.54 -7.43
C ALA A 42 -4.56 0.48 -6.41
N TYR A 43 -5.66 0.14 -5.72
CA TYR A 43 -6.22 0.97 -4.66
C TYR A 43 -5.22 1.19 -3.52
N TYR A 44 -4.57 0.13 -3.01
CA TYR A 44 -3.58 0.27 -1.95
C TYR A 44 -2.32 1.01 -2.40
N HIS A 45 -1.90 0.86 -3.66
CA HIS A 45 -0.81 1.68 -4.20
C HIS A 45 -1.17 3.17 -4.22
N GLN A 46 -2.38 3.51 -4.66
CA GLN A 46 -2.84 4.89 -4.61
C GLN A 46 -2.88 5.42 -3.17
N GLN A 47 -3.38 4.62 -2.23
CA GLN A 47 -3.38 4.98 -0.81
C GLN A 47 -1.96 5.22 -0.26
N LEU A 48 -0.96 4.44 -0.68
CA LEU A 48 0.43 4.67 -0.30
C LEU A 48 0.96 5.99 -0.84
N VAL A 49 0.65 6.35 -2.09
CA VAL A 49 1.05 7.65 -2.67
C VAL A 49 0.45 8.81 -1.86
N GLU A 50 -0.85 8.75 -1.57
CA GLU A 50 -1.53 9.76 -0.75
C GLU A 50 -0.93 9.86 0.66
N LEU A 51 -0.53 8.73 1.25
CA LEU A 51 0.10 8.70 2.57
C LEU A 51 1.55 9.17 2.55
N ASP A 52 2.29 8.94 1.48
CA ASP A 52 3.65 9.47 1.30
C ASP A 52 3.62 10.99 1.22
N ASP A 53 2.67 11.56 0.47
CA ASP A 53 2.44 13.01 0.45
C ASP A 53 2.03 13.53 1.84
N ALA A 54 1.14 12.82 2.53
CA ALA A 54 0.72 13.20 3.88
C ALA A 54 1.88 13.18 4.90
N VAL A 55 2.78 12.20 4.80
CA VAL A 55 4.00 12.13 5.62
C VAL A 55 4.96 13.27 5.26
N ALA A 56 5.09 13.62 3.98
CA ALA A 56 5.93 14.74 3.56
C ALA A 56 5.40 16.09 4.07
N LEU A 57 4.07 16.27 4.09
CA LEU A 57 3.42 17.49 4.58
C LEU A 57 3.40 17.59 6.11
N HIS A 58 3.22 16.46 6.79
CA HIS A 58 3.10 16.38 8.26
C HIS A 58 3.96 15.25 8.82
N PRO A 59 5.30 15.42 8.83
CA PRO A 59 6.24 14.38 9.25
C PRO A 59 6.16 14.05 10.75
N GLU A 60 5.54 14.89 11.55
CA GLU A 60 5.28 14.70 12.99
C GLU A 60 3.94 14.02 13.29
N SER A 61 3.12 13.71 12.29
CA SER A 61 1.82 13.05 12.51
C SER A 61 2.00 11.54 12.73
N PRO A 62 1.81 11.01 13.96
CA PRO A 62 1.94 9.57 14.21
C PRO A 62 0.89 8.75 13.45
N THR A 63 -0.27 9.34 13.16
CA THR A 63 -1.36 8.69 12.44
C THR A 63 -0.98 8.39 10.98
N ASN A 64 -0.21 9.26 10.34
CA ASN A 64 0.18 9.06 8.93
C ASN A 64 1.05 7.81 8.78
N TYR A 65 2.07 7.65 9.63
CA TYR A 65 2.89 6.45 9.65
C TYR A 65 2.09 5.21 10.07
N LEU A 66 1.18 5.33 11.05
CA LEU A 66 0.34 4.21 11.46
C LEU A 66 -0.48 3.66 10.28
N LEU A 67 -1.19 4.53 9.56
CA LEU A 67 -2.02 4.15 8.43
C LEU A 67 -1.16 3.57 7.30
N ARG A 68 0.00 4.18 7.02
CA ARG A 68 0.93 3.68 5.99
C ARG A 68 1.47 2.29 6.32
N GLY A 69 1.85 2.04 7.58
CA GLY A 69 2.23 0.73 8.06
C GLY A 69 1.11 -0.32 7.94
N GLU A 70 -0.14 0.06 8.19
CA GLU A 70 -1.30 -0.83 7.99
C GLU A 70 -1.47 -1.21 6.50
N VAL A 71 -1.34 -0.25 5.58
CA VAL A 71 -1.40 -0.50 4.13
C VAL A 71 -0.24 -1.39 3.68
N TYR A 72 0.99 -1.14 4.15
CA TYR A 72 2.14 -2.00 3.86
C TYR A 72 1.95 -3.43 4.37
N LEU A 73 1.33 -3.62 5.55
CA LEU A 73 0.94 -4.96 6.00
C LEU A 73 -0.10 -5.59 5.05
N ILE A 74 -1.12 -4.86 4.61
CA ILE A 74 -2.09 -5.43 3.66
C ILE A 74 -1.41 -5.88 2.37
N MET A 75 -0.42 -5.10 1.90
CA MET A 75 0.39 -5.38 0.71
C MET A 75 1.48 -6.43 0.91
N ASN A 76 1.51 -7.10 2.07
CA ASN A 76 2.50 -8.11 2.44
C ASN A 76 3.96 -7.62 2.39
N GLN A 77 4.19 -6.38 2.80
CA GLN A 77 5.52 -5.75 2.93
C GLN A 77 5.85 -5.49 4.42
N PRO A 78 6.01 -6.55 5.24
CA PRO A 78 6.13 -6.40 6.68
C PRO A 78 7.42 -5.70 7.14
N GLN A 79 8.48 -5.68 6.32
CA GLN A 79 9.73 -4.97 6.64
C GLN A 79 9.51 -3.45 6.69
N ILE A 80 8.84 -2.91 5.66
CA ILE A 80 8.55 -1.47 5.56
C ILE A 80 7.50 -1.08 6.60
N ALA A 81 6.47 -1.91 6.75
CA ALA A 81 5.44 -1.69 7.76
C ALA A 81 6.00 -1.61 9.18
N LEU A 82 7.01 -2.44 9.49
CA LEU A 82 7.68 -2.43 10.80
C LEU A 82 8.23 -1.03 11.11
N ALA A 83 9.02 -0.46 10.20
CA ALA A 83 9.63 0.86 10.39
C ALA A 83 8.58 1.97 10.58
N ASP A 84 7.50 1.92 9.80
CA ASP A 84 6.39 2.86 9.95
C ASP A 84 5.67 2.74 11.30
N PHE A 85 5.44 1.52 11.79
CA PHE A 85 4.86 1.35 13.11
C PHE A 85 5.80 1.76 14.24
N GLU A 86 7.12 1.58 14.09
CA GLU A 86 8.11 2.06 15.07
C GLU A 86 8.03 3.57 15.15
N LYS A 87 8.02 4.25 13.99
CA LYS A 87 7.91 5.71 13.94
C LYS A 87 6.59 6.23 14.49
N ALA A 88 5.48 5.57 14.16
CA ALA A 88 4.16 5.90 14.68
C ALA A 88 4.11 5.76 16.21
N PHE A 89 4.71 4.70 16.75
CA PHE A 89 4.77 4.45 18.20
C PHE A 89 5.60 5.52 18.92
N GLU A 90 6.78 5.87 18.40
CA GLU A 90 7.63 6.92 18.97
C GLU A 90 6.89 8.26 19.04
N LEU A 91 6.36 8.73 17.90
CA LEU A 91 5.65 10.00 17.82
C LEU A 91 4.38 10.02 18.67
N ALA A 92 3.62 8.92 18.69
CA ALA A 92 2.42 8.82 19.52
C ALA A 92 2.76 8.86 21.01
N SER A 93 3.88 8.25 21.42
CA SER A 93 4.35 8.28 22.81
C SER A 93 4.72 9.70 23.22
N GLU A 94 5.49 10.40 22.39
CA GLU A 94 5.85 11.81 22.63
C GLU A 94 4.61 12.70 22.73
N HIS A 95 3.64 12.52 21.83
CA HIS A 95 2.40 13.30 21.84
C HIS A 95 1.52 12.96 23.04
N LEU A 96 1.47 11.69 23.45
CA LEU A 96 0.71 11.22 24.60
C LEU A 96 1.22 11.84 25.89
N GLU A 97 2.54 11.90 26.09
CA GLU A 97 3.17 12.51 27.26
C GLU A 97 2.79 14.00 27.42
N LYS A 98 2.57 14.69 26.31
CA LYS A 98 2.21 16.12 26.27
C LYS A 98 0.69 16.36 26.32
N ALA A 99 -0.13 15.34 26.09
CA ALA A 99 -1.56 15.49 25.91
C ALA A 99 -2.33 15.50 27.24
N HIS A 100 -3.33 16.37 27.35
CA HIS A 100 -4.18 16.47 28.54
C HIS A 100 -5.12 15.27 28.72
N TRP A 101 -5.73 14.82 27.61
CA TRP A 101 -6.63 13.66 27.60
C TRP A 101 -6.02 12.43 26.93
N GLY A 102 -5.10 12.60 25.98
CA GLY A 102 -4.28 11.52 25.42
C GLY A 102 -5.00 10.42 24.62
N ILE A 103 -6.33 10.33 24.64
CA ILE A 103 -7.12 9.19 24.13
C ILE A 103 -6.74 8.83 22.68
N ILE A 104 -6.65 9.82 21.79
CA ILE A 104 -6.30 9.57 20.38
C ILE A 104 -4.87 9.01 20.29
N MET A 105 -3.92 9.58 21.03
CA MET A 105 -2.52 9.15 20.99
C MET A 105 -2.35 7.76 21.62
N GLN A 106 -3.09 7.44 22.68
CA GLN A 106 -3.12 6.10 23.26
C GLN A 106 -3.66 5.08 22.26
N VAL A 107 -4.75 5.39 21.54
CA VAL A 107 -5.28 4.52 20.48
C VAL A 107 -4.27 4.31 19.35
N VAL A 108 -3.58 5.38 18.93
CA VAL A 108 -2.55 5.30 17.90
C VAL A 108 -1.37 4.45 18.37
N GLN A 109 -0.91 4.66 19.61
CA GLN A 109 0.17 3.89 20.24
C GLN A 109 -0.19 2.40 20.33
N ASP A 110 -1.39 2.06 20.80
CA ASP A 110 -1.87 0.68 20.90
C ASP A 110 -1.98 0.00 19.52
N ARG A 111 -2.50 0.74 18.51
CA ARG A 111 -2.57 0.24 17.14
C ARG A 111 -1.19 0.01 16.55
N ALA A 112 -0.25 0.93 16.79
CA ALA A 112 1.13 0.80 16.34
C ALA A 112 1.80 -0.42 16.98
N GLN A 113 1.63 -0.64 18.29
CA GLN A 113 2.14 -1.84 18.96
C GLN A 113 1.57 -3.13 18.37
N ARG A 114 0.25 -3.19 18.11
CA ARG A 114 -0.35 -4.35 17.43
C ARG A 114 0.20 -4.54 16.02
N GLY A 115 0.43 -3.45 15.30
CA GLY A 115 1.07 -3.44 13.98
C GLY A 115 2.48 -4.04 14.03
N LEU A 116 3.31 -3.61 14.98
CA LEU A 116 4.66 -4.13 15.22
C LEU A 116 4.66 -5.63 15.45
N LEU A 117 3.78 -6.13 16.32
CA LEU A 117 3.67 -7.55 16.61
C LEU A 117 3.31 -8.35 15.35
N LYS A 118 2.34 -7.88 14.56
CA LYS A 118 1.94 -8.52 13.29
C LYS A 118 3.08 -8.50 12.26
N ALA A 119 3.79 -7.38 12.13
CA ALA A 119 4.92 -7.26 11.23
C ALA A 119 6.04 -8.23 11.62
N LYS A 120 6.45 -8.24 12.89
CA LYS A 120 7.47 -9.16 13.43
C LYS A 120 7.07 -10.63 13.24
N GLN A 121 5.80 -10.97 13.48
CA GLN A 121 5.31 -12.34 13.28
C GLN A 121 5.43 -12.79 11.83
N ARG A 122 5.07 -11.93 10.87
CA ARG A 122 5.20 -12.26 9.44
C ARG A 122 6.66 -12.40 9.01
N LEU A 123 7.53 -11.49 9.46
CA LEU A 123 8.97 -11.56 9.22
C LEU A 123 9.57 -12.86 9.75
N TRP A 124 9.22 -13.25 10.98
CA TRP A 124 9.69 -14.51 11.57
C TRP A 124 9.24 -15.72 10.75
N ARG A 125 7.98 -15.75 10.30
CA ARG A 125 7.47 -16.83 9.44
C ARG A 125 8.24 -16.90 8.11
N ASP A 126 8.50 -15.76 7.47
CA ASP A 126 9.21 -15.72 6.19
C ASP A 126 10.67 -16.20 6.31
N VAL A 127 11.33 -15.95 7.44
CA VAL A 127 12.70 -16.45 7.71
C VAL A 127 12.70 -17.95 7.99
N ASN A 128 11.70 -18.45 8.73
CA ASN A 128 11.66 -19.86 9.18
C ASN A 128 11.05 -20.83 8.16
N VAL A 129 10.45 -20.35 7.07
CA VAL A 129 9.88 -21.16 5.99
C VAL A 129 10.84 -21.33 4.80
N ARG A 130 11.95 -20.57 4.77
CA ARG A 130 13.03 -20.69 3.77
C ARG A 130 14.11 -21.66 4.24
#